data_AF-A0A8J6HWI0-F1
#
_entry.id   AF-A0A8J6HWI0-F1
#
_cell.length_a   1.000
_cell.length_b   1.000
_cell.length_c   1.000
_cell.angle_alpha   90.00
_cell.angle_beta   90.00
_cell.angle_gamma   90.00
#
_symmetry.space_group_name_H-M   'P 1'
#
loop_
_entity.id
_entity.type
_entity.pdbx_description
1 polymer ?
#
loop_
_entity_poly.entity_id
_entity_poly.type
_entity_poly.pdbx_seq_one_letter_code
_entity_poly.pdbx_strand_id
1 'polypeptide(L)'
;MYGFVFEDERMSIPVGDNIITIYYSPFKMEFYATDVLQLVLDGTYLTFEDILGQAFAFGVSFPQALQLYGIHEHADSLALQTTQVGGTDSYRLRNLDVSGYELNSPMALYGAVPVLYGHGPNATSGVFLHNAAEQWIEITNDEDTQAYIMVESGILDLFILLGPTPTEVVRQYVALTGTAHLPQLWTLGYHQSRWNYESQDDVKDVVANFTTYNFPLDVIWLDIEYTDGKKYFTWDSNMFSDPVEMQQNISATNKRLVTIIDPHIKVETGYSVYDGALEKDLFVKNADGSNFEGDCWPGLSSYMDFLNPEARDYYSSFYSYDNFPSTTPVLAASKKHFLVILYIMEEWYIVTSTTFTAYYM
;
A
#
# COMPACT_ATOMS: atom_id res chain seq x y z
N MET A 1 -24.32 34.17 -4.19
CA MET A 1 -25.20 34.13 -3.00
C MET A 1 -25.47 32.65 -2.77
N TYR A 2 -24.72 31.99 -1.89
CA TYR A 2 -24.86 30.56 -1.66
C TYR A 2 -26.21 30.32 -0.97
N GLY A 3 -27.14 29.71 -1.71
CA GLY A 3 -28.52 29.51 -1.29
C GLY A 3 -28.64 28.33 -0.35
N PHE A 4 -28.31 28.53 0.93
CA PHE A 4 -28.62 27.57 1.97
C PHE A 4 -30.14 27.55 2.19
N VAL A 5 -30.75 26.38 2.10
CA VAL A 5 -32.15 26.18 2.49
C VAL A 5 -32.12 25.47 3.85
N PHE A 6 -32.61 26.18 4.86
CA PHE A 6 -32.75 25.66 6.22
C PHE A 6 -34.22 25.26 6.42
N GLU A 7 -34.44 24.00 6.76
CA GLU A 7 -35.71 23.49 7.25
C GLU A 7 -35.50 22.98 8.70
N ASP A 8 -36.58 22.80 9.46
CA ASP A 8 -36.49 22.44 10.88
C ASP A 8 -35.75 21.12 11.13
N GLU A 9 -35.69 20.22 10.13
CA GLU A 9 -35.14 18.87 10.25
C GLU A 9 -33.91 18.60 9.35
N ARG A 10 -33.60 19.51 8.42
CA ARG A 10 -32.50 19.34 7.44
C ARG A 10 -31.94 20.65 6.88
N MET A 11 -30.79 20.55 6.25
CA MET A 11 -30.16 21.60 5.44
C MET A 11 -29.71 21.06 4.10
N SER A 12 -29.94 21.82 3.03
CA SER A 12 -29.35 21.53 1.72
C SER A 12 -28.29 22.56 1.35
N ILE A 13 -27.13 22.07 0.91
CA ILE A 13 -25.93 22.83 0.59
C ILE A 13 -25.58 22.57 -0.89
N PRO A 14 -25.69 23.57 -1.78
CA PRO A 14 -25.24 23.43 -3.16
C PRO A 14 -23.71 23.49 -3.24
N VAL A 15 -23.10 22.55 -3.97
CA VAL A 15 -21.66 22.44 -4.21
C VAL A 15 -21.42 22.26 -5.70
N GLY A 16 -21.28 23.37 -6.43
CA GLY A 16 -21.28 23.34 -7.90
C GLY A 16 -22.63 22.87 -8.43
N ASP A 17 -22.63 21.83 -9.26
CA ASP A 17 -23.85 21.17 -9.79
C ASP A 17 -24.36 20.04 -8.87
N ASN A 18 -23.74 19.86 -7.71
CA ASN A 18 -24.11 18.85 -6.72
C ASN A 18 -24.87 19.47 -5.55
N ILE A 19 -25.61 18.65 -4.80
CA ILE A 19 -26.32 19.05 -3.59
C ILE A 19 -25.99 18.07 -2.47
N ILE A 20 -25.65 18.59 -1.30
CA ILE A 20 -25.52 17.80 -0.07
C ILE A 20 -26.71 18.15 0.82
N THR A 21 -27.48 17.15 1.23
CA THR A 21 -28.58 17.33 2.19
C THR A 21 -28.22 16.65 3.50
N ILE A 22 -28.23 17.41 4.59
CA ILE A 22 -27.88 16.96 5.95
C ILE A 22 -29.15 16.93 6.78
N TYR A 23 -29.50 15.78 7.34
CA TYR A 23 -30.59 15.60 8.28
C TYR A 23 -30.02 15.57 9.70
N TYR A 24 -30.72 16.20 10.64
CA TYR A 24 -30.20 16.36 12.00
C TYR A 24 -30.57 15.20 12.94
N SER A 25 -31.75 14.59 12.76
CA SER A 25 -32.25 13.55 13.67
C SER A 25 -33.21 12.57 12.96
N PRO A 26 -32.81 11.29 12.76
CA PRO A 26 -31.45 10.79 12.95
C PRO A 26 -30.46 11.50 12.02
N PHE A 27 -29.20 11.58 12.43
CA PHE A 27 -28.15 12.16 11.59
C PHE A 27 -28.01 11.37 10.29
N LYS A 28 -27.99 12.04 9.14
CA LYS A 28 -27.81 11.43 7.83
C LYS A 28 -27.32 12.47 6.84
N MET A 29 -26.47 12.07 5.89
CA MET A 29 -26.08 12.93 4.77
C MET A 29 -26.41 12.25 3.44
N GLU A 30 -27.07 12.98 2.55
CA GLU A 30 -27.38 12.54 1.19
C GLU A 30 -26.59 13.38 0.19
N PHE A 31 -25.95 12.72 -0.77
CA PHE A 31 -25.13 13.36 -1.79
C PHE A 31 -25.75 13.17 -3.16
N TYR A 32 -26.15 14.27 -3.77
CA TYR A 32 -26.77 14.32 -5.09
C TYR A 32 -25.81 14.88 -6.12
N ALA A 33 -25.71 14.21 -7.27
CA ALA A 33 -25.04 14.74 -8.45
C ALA A 33 -26.08 14.96 -9.56
N THR A 34 -26.22 16.19 -10.04
CA THR A 34 -27.25 16.55 -11.04
C THR A 34 -28.65 16.03 -10.68
N ASP A 35 -29.07 16.26 -9.43
CA ASP A 35 -30.34 15.82 -8.83
C ASP A 35 -30.56 14.31 -8.69
N VAL A 36 -29.55 13.48 -8.99
CA VAL A 36 -29.58 12.02 -8.75
C VAL A 36 -28.87 11.70 -7.43
N LEU A 37 -29.54 10.99 -6.54
CA LEU A 37 -28.95 10.52 -5.28
C LEU A 37 -27.89 9.47 -5.57
N GLN A 38 -26.63 9.79 -5.26
CA GLN A 38 -25.47 8.93 -5.54
C GLN A 38 -24.98 8.15 -4.33
N LEU A 39 -25.02 8.79 -3.15
CA LEU A 39 -24.45 8.27 -1.91
C LEU A 39 -25.28 8.72 -0.71
N VAL A 40 -25.37 7.87 0.30
CA VAL A 40 -25.95 8.19 1.61
C VAL A 40 -24.94 7.79 2.68
N LEU A 41 -24.60 8.71 3.57
CA LEU A 41 -23.93 8.41 4.83
C LEU A 41 -25.00 8.26 5.90
N ASP A 42 -25.14 7.07 6.47
CA ASP A 42 -26.13 6.76 7.50
C ASP A 42 -25.52 6.95 8.89
N GLY A 43 -26.00 7.96 9.60
CA GLY A 43 -25.58 8.27 10.96
C GLY A 43 -26.15 7.35 12.03
N THR A 44 -27.09 6.46 11.68
CA THR A 44 -27.64 5.44 12.61
C THR A 44 -26.57 4.47 13.06
N TYR A 45 -25.62 4.20 12.16
CA TYR A 45 -24.49 3.30 12.37
C TYR A 45 -23.25 4.03 12.92
N LEU A 46 -23.34 5.34 13.10
CA LEU A 46 -22.23 6.18 13.51
C LEU A 46 -21.99 6.04 15.02
N THR A 47 -20.92 5.32 15.37
CA THR A 47 -20.49 5.15 16.75
C THR A 47 -19.19 5.90 16.97
N PHE A 48 -19.21 6.88 17.88
CA PHE A 48 -18.01 7.53 18.40
C PHE A 48 -18.12 7.58 19.91
N GLU A 49 -17.09 7.10 20.60
CA GLU A 49 -16.89 7.39 22.01
C GLU A 49 -15.98 8.63 22.13
N ASP A 50 -16.26 9.49 23.12
CA ASP A 50 -15.74 10.88 23.21
C ASP A 50 -14.25 10.98 23.65
N ILE A 51 -13.42 10.03 23.21
CA ILE A 51 -12.01 9.90 23.55
C ILE A 51 -11.19 9.72 22.26
N LEU A 52 -10.21 10.60 22.05
CA LEU A 52 -9.26 10.53 20.94
C LEU A 52 -8.63 9.13 20.81
N GLY A 53 -8.68 8.55 19.62
CA GLY A 53 -8.00 7.30 19.28
C GLY A 53 -8.81 6.01 19.49
N GLN A 54 -10.12 6.11 19.70
CA GLN A 54 -11.00 4.94 19.82
C GLN A 54 -11.60 4.49 18.49
N ALA A 55 -12.10 3.26 18.50
CA ALA A 55 -12.78 2.65 17.37
C ALA A 55 -14.08 3.38 17.02
N PHE A 56 -14.39 3.41 15.73
CA PHE A 56 -15.64 3.96 15.22
C PHE A 56 -16.18 3.11 14.08
N ALA A 57 -17.48 3.20 13.86
CA ALA A 57 -18.13 2.57 12.71
C ALA A 57 -19.10 3.52 12.03
N PHE A 58 -19.41 3.27 10.77
CA PHE A 58 -20.40 4.03 10.00
C PHE A 58 -20.91 3.23 8.78
N GLY A 59 -22.09 3.56 8.29
CA GLY A 59 -22.70 2.95 7.11
C GLY A 59 -22.71 3.90 5.91
N VAL A 60 -22.47 3.37 4.73
CA VAL A 60 -22.63 4.08 3.45
C VAL A 60 -23.48 3.26 2.49
N SER A 61 -24.45 3.91 1.84
CA SER A 61 -25.30 3.29 0.81
C SER A 61 -25.03 3.93 -0.55
N PHE A 62 -25.15 3.13 -1.60
CA PHE A 62 -24.89 3.51 -2.99
C PHE A 62 -26.15 3.26 -3.84
N PRO A 63 -27.15 4.18 -3.83
CA PRO A 63 -28.47 3.91 -4.42
C PRO A 63 -28.48 3.66 -5.94
N GLN A 64 -27.40 4.02 -6.64
CA GLN A 64 -27.26 3.75 -8.08
C GLN A 64 -26.44 2.49 -8.39
N ALA A 65 -25.86 1.85 -7.38
CA ALA A 65 -25.01 0.69 -7.56
C ALA A 65 -25.81 -0.61 -7.54
N LEU A 66 -25.34 -1.59 -8.31
CA LEU A 66 -25.74 -2.99 -8.19
C LEU A 66 -24.66 -3.84 -7.51
N GLN A 67 -23.44 -3.30 -7.42
CA GLN A 67 -22.26 -4.04 -7.02
C GLN A 67 -21.18 -3.08 -6.50
N LEU A 68 -20.52 -3.48 -5.41
CA LEU A 68 -19.33 -2.81 -4.87
C LEU A 68 -18.02 -3.43 -5.37
N TYR A 69 -16.99 -2.59 -5.47
CA TYR A 69 -15.64 -2.88 -5.95
C TYR A 69 -14.59 -2.12 -5.11
N GLY A 70 -13.33 -2.58 -5.12
CA GLY A 70 -12.20 -1.86 -4.53
C GLY A 70 -11.61 -2.57 -3.33
N ILE A 71 -11.27 -1.80 -2.29
CA ILE A 71 -10.74 -2.25 -0.98
C ILE A 71 -9.62 -3.28 -1.02
N HIS A 72 -8.75 -3.19 -2.04
CA HIS A 72 -7.61 -4.09 -2.21
C HIS A 72 -6.71 -4.10 -0.96
N GLU A 73 -6.02 -5.18 -0.62
CA GLU A 73 -5.75 -6.39 -1.40
C GLU A 73 -6.37 -7.66 -0.81
N HIS A 74 -7.10 -8.41 -1.63
CA HIS A 74 -7.69 -9.71 -1.32
C HIS A 74 -7.52 -10.67 -2.48
N ALA A 75 -7.29 -11.95 -2.19
CA ALA A 75 -7.28 -13.01 -3.20
C ALA A 75 -8.72 -13.45 -3.50
N ASP A 76 -9.53 -12.52 -3.99
CA ASP A 76 -10.96 -12.71 -4.24
C ASP A 76 -11.38 -12.12 -5.60
N SER A 77 -12.65 -12.26 -5.95
CA SER A 77 -13.24 -11.68 -7.13
C SER A 77 -13.18 -10.14 -7.15
N LEU A 78 -13.12 -9.56 -8.36
CA LEU A 78 -13.10 -8.09 -8.53
C LEU A 78 -14.37 -7.42 -7.96
N ALA A 79 -15.52 -8.06 -8.17
CA ALA A 79 -16.80 -7.64 -7.61
C ALA A 79 -16.93 -8.21 -6.20
N LEU A 80 -16.99 -7.34 -5.19
CA LEU A 80 -16.97 -7.73 -3.79
C LEU A 80 -18.19 -8.58 -3.43
N GLN A 81 -17.98 -9.68 -2.71
CA GLN A 81 -19.07 -10.55 -2.28
C GLN A 81 -19.87 -9.92 -1.14
N THR A 82 -21.16 -10.25 -1.06
CA THR A 82 -21.99 -9.93 0.11
C THR A 82 -21.44 -10.69 1.32
N THR A 83 -21.26 -10.00 2.44
CA THR A 83 -20.73 -10.57 3.70
C THR A 83 -21.80 -10.72 4.79
N GLN A 84 -22.96 -10.07 4.65
CA GLN A 84 -24.08 -10.25 5.59
C GLN A 84 -24.86 -11.56 5.36
N VAL A 85 -25.72 -11.94 6.32
CA VAL A 85 -26.48 -13.21 6.46
C VAL A 85 -26.48 -14.13 5.23
N GLY A 86 -25.67 -15.20 5.30
CA GLY A 86 -25.51 -16.18 4.23
C GLY A 86 -24.35 -15.91 3.27
N GLY A 87 -23.64 -14.79 3.45
CA GLY A 87 -22.41 -14.40 2.75
C GLY A 87 -21.10 -14.91 3.37
N THR A 88 -19.98 -14.31 2.96
CA THR A 88 -18.62 -14.58 3.49
C THR A 88 -18.35 -13.79 4.78
N ASP A 89 -17.19 -14.01 5.41
CA ASP A 89 -16.69 -13.09 6.45
C ASP A 89 -16.48 -11.66 5.88
N SER A 90 -16.43 -10.66 6.77
CA SER A 90 -16.15 -9.26 6.41
C SER A 90 -14.78 -9.12 5.76
N TYR A 91 -14.66 -8.24 4.77
CA TYR A 91 -13.37 -7.88 4.21
C TYR A 91 -12.53 -7.17 5.26
N ARG A 92 -11.29 -7.64 5.47
CA ARG A 92 -10.35 -7.05 6.42
C ARG A 92 -9.29 -6.27 5.67
N LEU A 93 -9.00 -5.04 6.10
CA LEU A 93 -7.91 -4.21 5.58
C LEU A 93 -6.86 -4.07 6.68
N ARG A 94 -5.80 -4.85 6.54
CA ARG A 94 -4.61 -4.84 7.39
C ARG A 94 -3.47 -5.47 6.60
N ASN A 95 -2.35 -4.75 6.45
CA ASN A 95 -1.19 -5.32 5.77
C ASN A 95 -0.63 -6.48 6.61
N LEU A 96 -0.63 -7.69 6.05
CA LEU A 96 -0.21 -8.94 6.68
C LEU A 96 0.67 -9.74 5.72
N ASP A 97 1.70 -10.41 6.25
CA ASP A 97 2.39 -11.47 5.53
C ASP A 97 1.66 -12.81 5.76
N VAL A 98 0.91 -13.25 4.74
CA VAL A 98 0.11 -14.48 4.80
C VAL A 98 0.75 -15.57 3.96
N SER A 99 1.43 -16.50 4.62
CA SER A 99 2.00 -17.68 3.97
C SER A 99 0.90 -18.61 3.45
N GLY A 100 0.98 -18.98 2.17
CA GLY A 100 0.06 -19.93 1.55
C GLY A 100 -1.39 -19.46 1.55
N TYR A 101 -1.63 -18.17 1.29
CA TYR A 101 -2.96 -17.55 1.30
C TYR A 101 -3.99 -18.34 0.48
N GLU A 102 -5.23 -18.34 0.97
CA GLU A 102 -6.36 -19.01 0.31
C GLU A 102 -6.98 -18.12 -0.77
N LEU A 103 -7.60 -18.74 -1.79
CA LEU A 103 -8.34 -18.05 -2.85
C LEU A 103 -9.82 -17.93 -2.49
N ASN A 104 -10.47 -16.90 -3.01
CA ASN A 104 -11.86 -16.51 -2.73
C ASN A 104 -12.07 -16.24 -1.23
N SER A 105 -11.14 -15.49 -0.65
CA SER A 105 -11.12 -15.20 0.78
C SER A 105 -11.10 -13.69 1.04
N PRO A 106 -11.93 -13.19 1.98
CA PRO A 106 -11.93 -11.79 2.41
C PRO A 106 -10.78 -11.46 3.38
N MET A 107 -9.90 -12.43 3.65
CA MET A 107 -8.75 -12.25 4.55
C MET A 107 -7.77 -11.23 3.98
N ALA A 108 -7.34 -10.29 4.84
CA ALA A 108 -6.40 -9.26 4.46
C ALA A 108 -5.07 -9.85 3.98
N LEU A 109 -4.48 -9.23 2.96
CA LEU A 109 -3.16 -9.59 2.43
C LEU A 109 -2.17 -8.45 2.66
N TYR A 110 -1.28 -8.23 1.70
CA TYR A 110 -0.05 -7.45 1.83
C TYR A 110 -0.26 -5.94 1.82
N GLY A 111 -1.30 -5.46 1.14
CA GLY A 111 -1.65 -4.05 1.03
C GLY A 111 -3.10 -3.73 1.40
N ALA A 112 -3.34 -2.47 1.72
CA ALA A 112 -4.66 -1.93 2.03
C ALA A 112 -4.86 -0.59 1.31
N VAL A 113 -5.89 -0.51 0.47
CA VAL A 113 -6.31 0.71 -0.24
C VAL A 113 -7.80 0.94 0.07
N PRO A 114 -8.13 1.76 1.08
CA PRO A 114 -9.48 1.91 1.64
C PRO A 114 -10.40 2.79 0.76
N VAL A 115 -10.58 2.40 -0.51
CA VAL A 115 -11.50 3.03 -1.46
C VAL A 115 -12.54 2.02 -1.94
N LEU A 116 -13.81 2.38 -1.84
CA LEU A 116 -14.95 1.62 -2.33
C LEU A 116 -15.57 2.34 -3.52
N TYR A 117 -15.96 1.57 -4.53
CA TYR A 117 -16.69 2.05 -5.70
C TYR A 117 -18.00 1.30 -5.83
N GLY A 118 -19.11 2.03 -5.85
CA GLY A 118 -20.42 1.49 -6.19
C GLY A 118 -20.75 1.76 -7.64
N HIS A 119 -20.98 0.71 -8.43
CA HIS A 119 -21.26 0.81 -9.86
C HIS A 119 -22.62 0.21 -10.22
N GLY A 120 -23.36 0.91 -11.07
CA GLY A 120 -24.56 0.38 -11.71
C GLY A 120 -24.81 1.03 -13.07
N PRO A 121 -25.95 0.73 -13.72
CA PRO A 121 -26.20 1.09 -15.11
C PRO A 121 -26.29 2.60 -15.37
N ASN A 122 -26.64 3.38 -14.34
CA ASN A 122 -26.91 4.82 -14.48
C ASN A 122 -25.75 5.69 -13.98
N ALA A 123 -25.03 5.24 -12.95
CA ALA A 123 -23.96 6.02 -12.34
C ALA A 123 -22.97 5.14 -11.59
N THR A 124 -21.81 5.72 -11.32
CA THR A 124 -20.77 5.20 -10.42
C THR A 124 -20.44 6.28 -9.41
N SER A 125 -20.38 5.90 -8.15
CA SER A 125 -19.93 6.73 -7.05
C SER A 125 -18.92 5.96 -6.21
N GLY A 126 -18.21 6.65 -5.33
CA GLY A 126 -17.20 6.03 -4.48
C GLY A 126 -16.99 6.78 -3.18
N VAL A 127 -16.39 6.09 -2.22
CA VAL A 127 -15.90 6.68 -0.98
C VAL A 127 -14.45 6.28 -0.76
N PHE A 128 -13.63 7.22 -0.33
CA PHE A 128 -12.26 6.97 0.10
C PHE A 128 -12.15 7.34 1.58
N LEU A 129 -11.90 6.34 2.43
CA LEU A 129 -11.67 6.57 3.85
C LEU A 129 -10.17 6.77 4.07
N HIS A 130 -9.77 8.00 4.37
CA HIS A 130 -8.38 8.33 4.65
C HIS A 130 -8.04 7.99 6.11
N ASN A 131 -8.00 6.69 6.38
CA ASN A 131 -7.62 6.13 7.67
C ASN A 131 -6.71 4.93 7.43
N ALA A 132 -5.73 4.77 8.32
CA ALA A 132 -4.64 3.83 8.15
C ALA A 132 -4.59 2.77 9.27
N ALA A 133 -5.50 2.86 10.25
CA ALA A 133 -5.75 1.82 11.22
C ALA A 133 -6.42 0.61 10.56
N GLU A 134 -6.49 -0.50 11.30
CA GLU A 134 -7.18 -1.71 10.86
C GLU A 134 -8.66 -1.45 10.61
N GLN A 135 -9.19 -2.05 9.53
CA GLN A 135 -10.58 -1.88 9.12
C GLN A 135 -11.24 -3.23 8.81
N TRP A 136 -12.54 -3.31 9.11
CA TRP A 136 -13.43 -4.38 8.66
C TRP A 136 -14.59 -3.78 7.90
N ILE A 137 -14.91 -4.36 6.76
CA ILE A 137 -15.93 -3.85 5.85
C ILE A 137 -16.90 -4.96 5.54
N GLU A 138 -18.13 -4.77 6.00
CA GLU A 138 -19.27 -5.60 5.61
C GLU A 138 -19.92 -5.04 4.35
N ILE A 139 -20.26 -5.92 3.42
CA ILE A 139 -20.82 -5.58 2.12
C ILE A 139 -22.18 -6.23 1.97
N THR A 140 -23.13 -5.47 1.43
CA THR A 140 -24.42 -6.00 0.98
C THR A 140 -24.67 -5.51 -0.44
N ASN A 141 -24.77 -6.43 -1.40
CA ASN A 141 -25.13 -6.15 -2.80
C ASN A 141 -26.52 -6.71 -3.12
N ASP A 142 -27.57 -6.08 -2.59
CA ASP A 142 -28.97 -6.41 -2.86
C ASP A 142 -29.73 -5.19 -3.41
N GLU A 143 -31.04 -5.07 -3.14
CA GLU A 143 -31.84 -3.90 -3.52
C GLU A 143 -31.25 -2.60 -2.94
N ASP A 144 -30.59 -2.66 -1.78
CA ASP A 144 -29.96 -1.54 -1.09
C ASP A 144 -28.45 -1.78 -0.96
N THR A 145 -27.71 -1.58 -2.06
CA THR A 145 -26.25 -1.77 -2.07
C THR A 145 -25.56 -0.86 -1.05
N GLN A 146 -24.86 -1.44 -0.07
CA GLN A 146 -24.29 -0.74 1.08
C GLN A 146 -23.00 -1.37 1.59
N ALA A 147 -22.24 -0.57 2.35
CA ALA A 147 -21.11 -1.01 3.13
C ALA A 147 -21.20 -0.50 4.57
N TYR A 148 -20.93 -1.37 5.53
CA TYR A 148 -20.77 -1.02 6.95
C TYR A 148 -19.30 -1.18 7.32
N ILE A 149 -18.69 -0.08 7.75
CA ILE A 149 -17.24 0.04 7.93
C ILE A 149 -16.94 0.22 9.41
N MET A 150 -16.04 -0.59 9.94
CA MET A 150 -15.54 -0.55 11.31
C MET A 150 -14.04 -0.26 11.28
N VAL A 151 -13.59 0.67 12.10
CA VAL A 151 -12.21 1.16 12.11
C VAL A 151 -11.68 1.15 13.54
N GLU A 152 -10.48 0.64 13.75
CA GLU A 152 -9.91 0.46 15.09
C GLU A 152 -9.56 1.77 15.80
N SER A 153 -9.08 2.79 15.08
CA SER A 153 -8.67 4.06 15.67
C SER A 153 -8.59 5.21 14.64
N GLY A 154 -8.23 6.40 15.10
CA GLY A 154 -8.05 7.59 14.27
C GLY A 154 -9.31 8.45 14.19
N ILE A 155 -9.54 9.08 13.03
CA ILE A 155 -10.70 9.96 12.79
C ILE A 155 -11.48 9.47 11.57
N LEU A 156 -12.75 9.84 11.49
CA LEU A 156 -13.54 9.72 10.27
C LEU A 156 -13.16 10.85 9.30
N ASP A 157 -12.20 10.58 8.41
CA ASP A 157 -11.82 11.45 7.28
C ASP A 157 -12.27 10.79 5.97
N LEU A 158 -13.47 11.14 5.53
CA LEU A 158 -14.16 10.47 4.41
C LEU A 158 -14.30 11.40 3.20
N PHE A 159 -13.74 10.97 2.07
CA PHE A 159 -13.88 11.65 0.79
C PHE A 159 -14.99 11.01 -0.04
N ILE A 160 -15.87 11.84 -0.59
CA ILE A 160 -17.02 11.44 -1.39
C ILE A 160 -16.72 11.69 -2.88
N LEU A 161 -16.81 10.64 -3.70
CA LEU A 161 -16.47 10.65 -5.12
C LEU A 161 -17.76 10.45 -5.94
N LEU A 162 -18.28 11.50 -6.56
CA LEU A 162 -19.62 11.50 -7.18
C LEU A 162 -19.65 11.09 -8.66
N GLY A 163 -18.50 10.80 -9.28
CA GLY A 163 -18.43 10.28 -10.65
C GLY A 163 -18.93 11.27 -11.70
N PRO A 164 -19.78 10.85 -12.67
CA PRO A 164 -20.72 9.72 -12.58
C PRO A 164 -20.27 8.43 -13.30
N THR A 165 -19.10 8.42 -13.95
CA THR A 165 -18.59 7.21 -14.65
C THR A 165 -17.44 6.59 -13.86
N PRO A 166 -17.12 5.30 -14.05
CA PRO A 166 -15.98 4.68 -13.38
C PRO A 166 -14.66 5.45 -13.59
N THR A 167 -14.45 5.96 -14.81
CA THR A 167 -13.27 6.78 -15.11
C THR A 167 -13.24 8.08 -14.31
N GLU A 168 -14.38 8.74 -14.12
CA GLU A 168 -14.43 10.02 -13.40
C GLU A 168 -14.26 9.82 -11.90
N VAL A 169 -14.86 8.77 -11.32
CA VAL A 169 -14.65 8.43 -9.91
C VAL A 169 -13.17 8.13 -9.62
N VAL A 170 -12.51 7.35 -10.50
CA VAL A 170 -11.07 7.09 -10.39
C VAL A 170 -10.25 8.37 -10.55
N ARG A 171 -10.62 9.29 -11.46
CA ARG A 171 -9.96 10.60 -11.59
C ARG A 171 -10.06 11.44 -10.32
N GLN A 172 -11.24 11.47 -9.69
CA GLN A 172 -11.45 12.17 -8.43
C GLN A 172 -10.57 11.57 -7.33
N TYR A 173 -10.47 10.23 -7.25
CA TYR A 173 -9.59 9.55 -6.31
C TYR A 173 -8.11 9.89 -6.52
N VAL A 174 -7.58 9.77 -7.75
CA VAL A 174 -6.15 10.06 -8.03
C VAL A 174 -5.80 11.54 -7.96
N ALA A 175 -6.79 12.44 -8.05
CA ALA A 175 -6.59 13.86 -7.76
C ALA A 175 -6.28 14.12 -6.28
N LEU A 176 -6.73 13.24 -5.38
CA LEU A 176 -6.44 13.28 -3.95
C LEU A 176 -5.13 12.55 -3.61
N THR A 177 -4.91 11.38 -4.20
CA THR A 177 -3.85 10.44 -3.78
C THR A 177 -2.62 10.40 -4.69
N GLY A 178 -2.69 11.08 -5.85
CA GLY A 178 -1.66 11.09 -6.87
C GLY A 178 -1.90 10.08 -7.98
N THR A 179 -1.30 10.32 -9.14
CA THR A 179 -1.34 9.43 -10.30
C THR A 179 -0.18 8.44 -10.27
N ALA A 180 -0.33 7.30 -10.95
CA ALA A 180 0.77 6.37 -11.17
C ALA A 180 1.98 7.11 -11.81
N HIS A 181 3.17 6.90 -11.22
CA HIS A 181 4.42 7.44 -11.76
C HIS A 181 4.70 6.85 -13.14
N LEU A 182 5.30 7.64 -14.03
CA LEU A 182 5.76 7.12 -15.33
C LEU A 182 6.86 6.07 -15.09
N PRO A 183 6.61 4.78 -15.36
CA PRO A 183 7.61 3.74 -15.10
C PRO A 183 8.83 3.91 -16.02
N GLN A 184 10.00 3.49 -15.54
CA GLN A 184 11.16 3.34 -16.41
C GLN A 184 10.86 2.28 -17.46
N LEU A 185 11.15 2.51 -18.74
CA LEU A 185 10.71 1.62 -19.83
C LEU A 185 11.09 0.13 -19.60
N TRP A 186 12.28 -0.13 -19.05
CA TRP A 186 12.77 -1.48 -18.79
C TRP A 186 11.95 -2.24 -17.72
N THR A 187 11.18 -1.55 -16.87
CA THR A 187 10.31 -2.20 -15.86
C THR A 187 9.04 -2.80 -16.48
N LEU A 188 8.75 -2.50 -17.74
CA LEU A 188 7.60 -3.05 -18.49
C LEU A 188 7.98 -4.31 -19.29
N GLY A 189 9.28 -4.66 -19.31
CA GLY A 189 9.81 -5.83 -19.97
C GLY A 189 9.66 -7.11 -19.14
N TYR A 190 10.36 -8.18 -19.55
CA TYR A 190 10.34 -9.43 -18.80
C TYR A 190 11.34 -9.40 -17.63
N HIS A 191 10.84 -9.70 -16.44
CA HIS A 191 11.61 -9.79 -15.19
C HIS A 191 11.79 -11.26 -14.83
N GLN A 192 13.04 -11.70 -14.74
CA GLN A 192 13.40 -13.04 -14.30
C GLN A 192 13.84 -13.01 -12.83
N SER A 193 13.15 -13.77 -11.99
CA SER A 193 13.42 -13.88 -10.55
C SER A 193 13.22 -15.30 -10.04
N ARG A 194 13.88 -15.61 -8.91
CA ARG A 194 13.59 -16.73 -8.00
C ARG A 194 14.29 -16.47 -6.67
N TRP A 195 13.86 -17.15 -5.63
CA TRP A 195 14.63 -17.30 -4.39
C TRP A 195 15.46 -18.60 -4.42
N ASN A 196 16.79 -18.59 -4.53
CA ASN A 196 17.69 -17.52 -5.00
C ASN A 196 18.51 -17.98 -6.21
N TYR A 197 19.11 -17.04 -6.96
CA TYR A 197 20.30 -17.38 -7.76
C TYR A 197 21.50 -17.59 -6.85
N GLU A 198 22.20 -18.71 -6.98
CA GLU A 198 23.15 -19.16 -5.96
C GLU A 198 24.45 -18.35 -5.95
N SER A 199 24.82 -17.73 -7.08
CA SER A 199 26.08 -16.99 -7.23
C SER A 199 26.08 -16.05 -8.44
N GLN A 200 27.14 -15.25 -8.56
CA GLN A 200 27.38 -14.44 -9.76
C GLN A 200 27.49 -15.28 -11.05
N ASP A 201 28.00 -16.52 -10.97
CA ASP A 201 28.15 -17.40 -12.13
C ASP A 201 26.80 -17.98 -12.55
N ASP A 202 25.93 -18.32 -11.58
CA ASP A 202 24.55 -18.74 -11.85
C ASP A 202 23.77 -17.62 -12.58
N VAL A 203 23.88 -16.38 -12.10
CA VAL A 203 23.30 -15.20 -12.76
C VAL A 203 23.80 -15.07 -14.21
N LYS A 204 25.11 -15.21 -14.43
CA LYS A 204 25.74 -15.14 -15.75
C LYS A 204 25.20 -16.23 -16.69
N ASP A 205 25.11 -17.47 -16.21
CA ASP A 205 24.62 -18.60 -17.00
C ASP A 205 23.14 -18.44 -17.36
N VAL A 206 22.31 -17.98 -16.43
CA VAL A 206 20.88 -17.69 -16.69
C VAL A 206 20.75 -16.60 -17.76
N VAL A 207 21.44 -15.47 -17.61
CA VAL A 207 21.39 -14.37 -18.58
C VAL A 207 21.88 -14.80 -19.97
N ALA A 208 22.95 -15.60 -20.03
CA ALA A 208 23.47 -16.15 -21.27
C ALA A 208 22.45 -17.08 -21.94
N ASN A 209 21.74 -17.91 -21.17
CA ASN A 209 20.74 -18.84 -21.69
C ASN A 209 19.54 -18.13 -22.33
N PHE A 210 19.07 -17.00 -21.80
CA PHE A 210 18.05 -16.18 -22.48
C PHE A 210 18.49 -15.78 -23.90
N THR A 211 19.78 -15.42 -24.06
CA THR A 211 20.34 -15.10 -25.36
C THR A 211 20.46 -16.35 -26.25
N THR A 212 21.02 -17.44 -25.72
CA THR A 212 21.20 -18.72 -26.43
C THR A 212 19.89 -19.28 -26.99
N TYR A 213 18.81 -19.21 -26.19
CA TYR A 213 17.50 -19.74 -26.56
C TYR A 213 16.56 -18.69 -27.18
N ASN A 214 17.05 -17.48 -27.44
CA ASN A 214 16.30 -16.40 -28.07
C ASN A 214 15.01 -16.01 -27.33
N PHE A 215 15.08 -15.94 -26.00
CA PHE A 215 14.04 -15.38 -25.14
C PHE A 215 14.39 -13.94 -24.72
N PRO A 216 13.43 -13.00 -24.74
CA PRO A 216 13.69 -11.63 -24.28
C PRO A 216 13.86 -11.59 -22.75
N LEU A 217 14.77 -10.73 -22.29
CA LEU A 217 15.04 -10.49 -20.88
C LEU A 217 15.48 -9.04 -20.69
N ASP A 218 14.80 -8.33 -19.79
CA ASP A 218 15.14 -6.95 -19.40
C ASP A 218 15.81 -6.91 -18.02
N VAL A 219 15.31 -7.70 -17.06
CA VAL A 219 15.73 -7.61 -15.65
C VAL A 219 16.00 -8.98 -15.06
N ILE A 220 17.11 -9.13 -14.36
CA ILE A 220 17.37 -10.25 -13.44
C ILE A 220 17.34 -9.75 -11.99
N TRP A 221 16.75 -10.55 -11.10
CA TRP A 221 16.55 -10.21 -9.69
C TRP A 221 17.41 -11.07 -8.77
N LEU A 222 17.90 -10.47 -7.69
CA LEU A 222 18.56 -11.15 -6.58
C LEU A 222 17.70 -11.04 -5.33
N ASP A 223 17.28 -12.19 -4.82
CA ASP A 223 16.57 -12.35 -3.55
C ASP A 223 17.57 -12.44 -2.38
N ILE A 224 17.08 -12.57 -1.15
CA ILE A 224 17.80 -12.30 0.10
C ILE A 224 19.17 -12.99 0.27
N GLU A 225 19.42 -14.11 -0.43
CA GLU A 225 20.69 -14.85 -0.32
C GLU A 225 21.88 -14.17 -1.00
N TYR A 226 21.70 -13.06 -1.73
CA TYR A 226 22.85 -12.29 -2.25
C TYR A 226 23.61 -11.52 -1.17
N THR A 227 22.97 -11.29 -0.03
CA THR A 227 23.49 -10.46 1.07
C THR A 227 24.46 -11.24 1.96
N ASP A 228 25.36 -10.55 2.66
CA ASP A 228 26.18 -11.15 3.74
C ASP A 228 25.28 -11.45 4.95
N GLY A 229 24.77 -12.68 5.03
CA GLY A 229 23.99 -13.16 6.17
C GLY A 229 22.75 -12.30 6.47
N LYS A 230 22.03 -11.88 5.42
CA LYS A 230 20.80 -11.05 5.50
C LYS A 230 21.01 -9.65 6.07
N LYS A 231 22.24 -9.13 5.95
CA LYS A 231 22.54 -7.71 6.11
C LYS A 231 22.30 -7.00 4.78
N TYR A 232 21.22 -6.25 4.67
CA TYR A 232 20.95 -5.43 3.48
C TYR A 232 22.09 -4.42 3.21
N PHE A 233 22.18 -3.95 1.97
CA PHE A 233 23.29 -3.09 1.52
C PHE A 233 24.69 -3.73 1.60
N THR A 234 24.75 -5.07 1.61
CA THR A 234 25.99 -5.86 1.56
C THR A 234 25.91 -6.94 0.48
N TRP A 235 27.03 -7.64 0.24
CA TRP A 235 27.12 -8.76 -0.69
C TRP A 235 27.80 -9.94 0.00
N ASP A 236 27.30 -11.15 -0.20
CA ASP A 236 28.02 -12.37 0.20
C ASP A 236 29.28 -12.50 -0.64
N SER A 237 30.44 -12.31 -0.03
CA SER A 237 31.73 -12.32 -0.73
C SER A 237 32.16 -13.68 -1.30
N ASN A 238 31.53 -14.79 -0.87
CA ASN A 238 31.82 -16.12 -1.41
C ASN A 238 31.00 -16.39 -2.67
N MET A 239 29.72 -16.01 -2.67
CA MET A 239 28.80 -16.26 -3.78
C MET A 239 28.81 -15.15 -4.83
N PHE A 240 29.07 -13.91 -4.40
CA PHE A 240 29.12 -12.70 -5.20
C PHE A 240 30.45 -11.98 -4.97
N SER A 241 31.53 -12.68 -5.34
CA SER A 241 32.91 -12.23 -5.11
C SER A 241 33.31 -10.94 -5.86
N ASP A 242 32.69 -10.69 -7.01
CA ASP A 242 32.85 -9.44 -7.79
C ASP A 242 31.48 -8.94 -8.29
N PRO A 243 30.68 -8.30 -7.42
CA PRO A 243 29.37 -7.79 -7.81
C PRO A 243 29.46 -6.69 -8.88
N VAL A 244 30.59 -5.99 -8.95
CA VAL A 244 30.84 -4.91 -9.91
C VAL A 244 31.02 -5.49 -11.31
N GLU A 245 31.82 -6.55 -11.47
CA GLU A 245 31.97 -7.26 -12.73
C GLU A 245 30.63 -7.84 -13.20
N MET A 246 29.88 -8.49 -12.30
CA MET A 246 28.55 -9.03 -12.62
C MET A 246 27.61 -7.95 -13.15
N GLN A 247 27.53 -6.80 -12.48
CA GLN A 247 26.72 -5.67 -12.93
C GLN A 247 27.18 -5.15 -14.30
N GLN A 248 28.48 -5.01 -14.53
CA GLN A 248 29.01 -4.57 -15.82
C GLN A 248 28.67 -5.54 -16.95
N ASN A 249 28.78 -6.85 -16.70
CA ASN A 249 28.41 -7.90 -17.65
C ASN A 249 26.91 -7.85 -18.01
N ILE A 250 26.04 -7.66 -17.02
CA ILE A 250 24.60 -7.47 -17.23
C ILE A 250 24.35 -6.22 -18.09
N SER A 251 24.98 -5.08 -17.73
CA SER A 251 24.81 -3.83 -18.47
C SER A 251 25.29 -3.91 -19.91
N ALA A 252 26.35 -4.67 -20.19
CA ALA A 252 26.90 -4.84 -21.53
C ALA A 252 25.90 -5.49 -22.50
N THR A 253 24.86 -6.14 -21.96
CA THR A 253 23.76 -6.74 -22.73
C THR A 253 22.46 -5.92 -22.69
N ASN A 254 22.54 -4.65 -22.27
CA ASN A 254 21.41 -3.73 -22.06
C ASN A 254 20.35 -4.24 -21.09
N LYS A 255 20.76 -5.04 -20.09
CA LYS A 255 19.89 -5.57 -19.04
C LYS A 255 20.08 -4.82 -17.73
N ARG A 256 19.17 -5.04 -16.80
CA ARG A 256 19.19 -4.46 -15.45
C ARG A 256 19.26 -5.54 -14.38
N LEU A 257 19.80 -5.16 -13.24
CA LEU A 257 19.84 -5.95 -12.02
C LEU A 257 18.96 -5.27 -10.98
N VAL A 258 18.09 -6.04 -10.31
CA VAL A 258 17.35 -5.62 -9.12
C VAL A 258 17.80 -6.46 -7.94
N THR A 259 17.99 -5.84 -6.79
CA THR A 259 18.37 -6.49 -5.52
C THR A 259 17.32 -6.20 -4.48
N ILE A 260 16.90 -7.21 -3.73
CA ILE A 260 15.98 -7.04 -2.60
C ILE A 260 16.64 -6.27 -1.44
N ILE A 261 15.87 -5.42 -0.78
CA ILE A 261 16.25 -4.63 0.40
C ILE A 261 14.99 -4.50 1.27
N ASP A 262 14.95 -5.17 2.41
CA ASP A 262 13.77 -5.19 3.30
C ASP A 262 13.97 -4.25 4.51
N PRO A 263 12.88 -3.85 5.20
CA PRO A 263 12.94 -2.86 6.28
C PRO A 263 13.47 -3.37 7.62
N HIS A 264 13.63 -4.70 7.79
CA HIS A 264 14.16 -5.28 9.03
C HIS A 264 15.69 -5.27 9.00
N ILE A 265 16.29 -4.77 10.07
CA ILE A 265 17.72 -4.53 10.18
C ILE A 265 18.28 -5.50 11.21
N LYS A 266 19.15 -6.41 10.77
CA LYS A 266 19.83 -7.37 11.64
C LYS A 266 20.47 -6.67 12.85
N VAL A 267 20.19 -7.17 14.05
CA VAL A 267 20.82 -6.71 15.29
C VAL A 267 22.22 -7.31 15.39
N GLU A 268 23.22 -6.59 14.87
CA GLU A 268 24.62 -7.04 14.85
C GLU A 268 25.56 -5.83 14.96
N THR A 269 26.36 -5.77 16.04
CA THR A 269 27.39 -4.73 16.19
C THR A 269 28.44 -4.84 15.08
N GLY A 270 28.79 -3.70 14.48
CA GLY A 270 29.70 -3.60 13.35
C GLY A 270 28.99 -3.60 12.00
N TYR A 271 27.67 -3.83 11.97
CA TYR A 271 26.84 -3.60 10.79
C TYR A 271 26.43 -2.12 10.74
N SER A 272 27.04 -1.37 9.82
CA SER A 272 26.92 0.09 9.73
C SER A 272 25.48 0.62 9.68
N VAL A 273 24.59 -0.07 8.98
CA VAL A 273 23.16 0.31 8.90
C VAL A 273 22.51 0.23 10.28
N TYR A 274 22.76 -0.84 11.02
CA TYR A 274 22.26 -1.04 12.38
C TYR A 274 22.89 -0.05 13.37
N ASP A 275 24.22 0.02 13.43
CA ASP A 275 24.94 0.85 14.39
C ASP A 275 24.55 2.34 14.24
N GLY A 276 24.46 2.85 13.01
CA GLY A 276 24.08 4.23 12.76
C GLY A 276 22.60 4.53 13.05
N ALA A 277 21.70 3.56 12.82
CA ALA A 277 20.29 3.70 13.18
C ALA A 277 20.09 3.69 14.70
N LEU A 278 20.87 2.86 15.40
CA LEU A 278 20.88 2.78 16.86
C LEU A 278 21.41 4.08 17.48
N GLU A 279 22.52 4.62 16.98
CA GLU A 279 23.10 5.89 17.45
C GLU A 279 22.13 7.07 17.29
N LYS A 280 21.33 7.05 16.22
CA LYS A 280 20.39 8.11 15.84
C LYS A 280 18.96 7.90 16.37
N ASP A 281 18.70 6.83 17.11
CA ASP A 281 17.39 6.52 17.68
C ASP A 281 16.27 6.35 16.62
N LEU A 282 16.56 5.65 15.52
CA LEU A 282 15.69 5.58 14.33
C LEU A 282 14.80 4.33 14.24
N PHE A 283 14.82 3.47 15.24
CA PHE A 283 14.02 2.24 15.27
C PHE A 283 12.65 2.47 15.91
N VAL A 284 11.68 1.66 15.45
CA VAL A 284 10.36 1.53 16.09
C VAL A 284 10.56 1.14 17.57
N LYS A 285 9.70 1.67 18.43
CA LYS A 285 9.78 1.53 19.89
C LYS A 285 8.68 0.66 20.46
N ASN A 286 9.01 -0.08 21.51
CA ASN A 286 8.04 -0.67 22.43
C ASN A 286 7.38 0.42 23.30
N ALA A 287 6.28 0.07 23.97
CA ALA A 287 5.57 0.98 24.88
C ALA A 287 6.42 1.49 26.06
N ASP A 288 7.48 0.77 26.44
CA ASP A 288 8.42 1.16 27.48
C ASP A 288 9.57 2.07 26.97
N GLY A 289 9.60 2.36 25.66
CA GLY A 289 10.60 3.19 25.00
C GLY A 289 11.85 2.44 24.52
N SER A 290 11.96 1.13 24.76
CA SER A 290 13.02 0.30 24.19
C SER A 290 12.83 0.10 22.68
N ASN A 291 13.90 -0.23 21.95
CA ASN A 291 13.77 -0.60 20.54
C ASN A 291 12.94 -1.88 20.41
N PHE A 292 12.02 -1.91 19.45
CA PHE A 292 11.35 -3.14 19.07
C PHE A 292 12.35 -4.06 18.38
N GLU A 293 12.41 -5.30 18.86
CA GLU A 293 13.22 -6.38 18.29
C GLU A 293 12.32 -7.60 18.08
N GLY A 294 12.43 -8.22 16.91
CA GLY A 294 11.68 -9.42 16.55
C GLY A 294 12.49 -10.32 15.61
N ASP A 295 12.04 -11.55 15.40
CA ASP A 295 12.70 -12.49 14.51
C ASP A 295 12.25 -12.28 13.06
N CYS A 296 13.21 -12.24 12.14
CA CYS A 296 12.97 -12.26 10.69
C CYS A 296 14.10 -13.02 9.98
N TRP A 297 14.33 -12.80 8.69
CA TRP A 297 15.34 -13.55 7.92
C TRP A 297 16.76 -13.58 8.51
N PRO A 298 17.31 -12.49 9.08
CA PRO A 298 18.63 -12.53 9.69
C PRO A 298 18.62 -13.03 11.15
N GLY A 299 17.47 -13.49 11.67
CA GLY A 299 17.22 -13.70 13.09
C GLY A 299 16.75 -12.41 13.76
N LEU A 300 17.27 -12.14 14.95
CA LEU A 300 16.94 -10.94 15.73
C LEU A 300 17.18 -9.65 14.91
N SER A 301 16.12 -8.88 14.74
CA SER A 301 16.06 -7.70 13.87
C SER A 301 15.33 -6.54 14.56
N SER A 302 15.81 -5.32 14.33
CA SER A 302 15.07 -4.09 14.63
C SER A 302 14.43 -3.54 13.36
N TYR A 303 13.34 -2.78 13.50
CA TYR A 303 12.59 -2.25 12.35
C TYR A 303 12.73 -0.73 12.30
N MET A 304 13.16 -0.22 11.13
CA MET A 304 13.31 1.22 10.91
C MET A 304 11.96 1.92 10.98
N ASP A 305 11.86 3.02 11.73
CA ASP A 305 10.63 3.80 11.83
C ASP A 305 10.45 4.70 10.59
N PHE A 306 9.88 4.17 9.52
CA PHE A 306 9.67 4.93 8.29
C PHE A 306 8.64 6.07 8.42
N LEU A 307 7.91 6.20 9.53
CA LEU A 307 7.10 7.40 9.80
C LEU A 307 7.98 8.59 10.19
N ASN A 308 9.14 8.34 10.79
CA ASN A 308 10.15 9.35 11.07
C ASN A 308 10.85 9.82 9.77
N PRO A 309 10.79 11.12 9.40
CA PRO A 309 11.49 11.64 8.23
C PRO A 309 13.00 11.44 8.28
N GLU A 310 13.64 11.53 9.46
CA GLU A 310 15.08 11.31 9.60
C GLU A 310 15.45 9.86 9.29
N ALA A 311 14.62 8.90 9.71
CA ALA A 311 14.80 7.49 9.38
C ALA A 311 14.71 7.25 7.86
N ARG A 312 13.76 7.90 7.18
CA ARG A 312 13.66 7.85 5.70
C ARG A 312 14.89 8.43 5.03
N ASP A 313 15.37 9.59 5.49
CA ASP A 313 16.55 10.24 4.93
C ASP A 313 17.81 9.38 5.16
N TYR A 314 17.98 8.86 6.38
CA TYR A 314 19.07 7.95 6.74
C TYR A 314 19.06 6.69 5.87
N TYR A 315 17.93 5.98 5.82
CA TYR A 315 17.81 4.73 5.07
C TYR A 315 18.00 4.95 3.57
N SER A 316 17.41 6.02 3.01
CA SER A 316 17.58 6.36 1.59
C SER A 316 19.02 6.72 1.20
N SER A 317 19.83 7.21 2.16
CA SER A 317 21.23 7.56 1.91
C SER A 317 22.09 6.35 1.55
N PHE A 318 21.71 5.14 1.99
CA PHE A 318 22.40 3.90 1.64
C PHE A 318 22.21 3.51 0.18
N TYR A 319 21.21 4.05 -0.53
CA TYR A 319 21.07 3.79 -1.97
C TYR A 319 22.02 4.62 -2.85
N SER A 320 22.84 5.48 -2.26
CA SER A 320 23.96 6.09 -2.97
C SER A 320 25.08 5.07 -3.19
N TYR A 321 25.76 5.13 -4.34
CA TYR A 321 26.85 4.19 -4.63
C TYR A 321 28.03 4.32 -3.65
N ASP A 322 28.16 5.47 -2.98
CA ASP A 322 29.18 5.71 -1.97
C ASP A 322 28.88 4.94 -0.66
N ASN A 323 27.60 4.70 -0.36
CA ASN A 323 27.13 4.05 0.87
C ASN A 323 26.64 2.61 0.66
N PHE A 324 26.49 2.15 -0.58
CA PHE A 324 26.28 0.73 -0.93
C PHE A 324 27.51 0.22 -1.68
N PRO A 325 28.53 -0.30 -0.96
CA PRO A 325 29.75 -0.78 -1.56
C PRO A 325 29.50 -1.83 -2.65
N SER A 326 30.39 -1.88 -3.63
CA SER A 326 30.32 -2.82 -4.75
C SER A 326 29.06 -2.68 -5.61
N THR A 327 28.46 -1.50 -5.66
CA THR A 327 27.37 -1.17 -6.58
C THR A 327 27.78 -0.16 -7.65
N THR A 328 27.11 -0.23 -8.79
CA THR A 328 27.37 0.62 -9.96
C THR A 328 26.07 1.27 -10.43
N PRO A 329 26.13 2.27 -11.33
CA PRO A 329 24.93 2.86 -11.94
C PRO A 329 24.07 1.91 -12.78
N VAL A 330 24.51 0.67 -12.98
CA VAL A 330 23.73 -0.37 -13.64
C VAL A 330 22.64 -0.91 -12.73
N LEU A 331 22.92 -1.00 -11.42
CA LEU A 331 21.97 -1.47 -10.43
C LEU A 331 20.75 -0.55 -10.44
N ALA A 332 19.55 -1.12 -10.56
CA ALA A 332 18.30 -0.37 -10.63
C ALA A 332 17.94 0.40 -9.34
N ALA A 333 18.87 0.49 -8.39
CA ALA A 333 18.73 1.09 -7.07
C ALA A 333 18.93 2.62 -7.03
N SER A 334 19.29 3.28 -8.14
CA SER A 334 19.83 4.63 -8.05
C SER A 334 18.91 5.78 -8.50
N LYS A 335 18.69 6.68 -7.52
CA LYS A 335 18.12 8.03 -7.56
C LYS A 335 16.58 8.16 -7.41
N LYS A 336 16.21 8.40 -6.15
CA LYS A 336 15.03 9.16 -5.66
C LYS A 336 13.64 8.52 -5.78
N HIS A 337 13.52 7.29 -6.24
CA HIS A 337 12.22 6.65 -6.39
C HIS A 337 12.31 5.26 -5.79
N PHE A 338 11.80 5.11 -4.57
CA PHE A 338 11.68 3.82 -3.90
C PHE A 338 10.21 3.55 -3.65
N LEU A 339 9.81 2.30 -3.81
CA LEU A 339 8.61 1.78 -3.20
C LEU A 339 9.12 0.91 -2.07
N VAL A 340 9.00 1.38 -0.83
CA VAL A 340 9.26 0.52 0.33
C VAL A 340 8.00 -0.30 0.52
N ILE A 341 8.06 -1.58 0.19
CA ILE A 341 7.02 -2.53 0.58
C ILE A 341 7.48 -3.08 1.94
N LEU A 342 6.87 -2.57 3.01
CA LEU A 342 7.16 -3.01 4.37
C LEU A 342 6.35 -4.27 4.69
N TYR A 343 7.06 -5.38 4.90
CA TYR A 343 6.51 -6.59 5.51
C TYR A 343 7.10 -6.79 6.89
N ILE A 344 6.25 -7.00 7.88
CA ILE A 344 6.62 -7.51 9.20
C ILE A 344 5.94 -8.85 9.38
N MET A 345 6.74 -9.88 9.66
CA MET A 345 6.22 -11.16 10.14
C MET A 345 5.99 -11.06 11.65
N GLU A 346 4.80 -11.51 12.08
CA GLU A 346 4.29 -11.61 13.46
C GLU A 346 3.67 -10.34 14.08
N GLU A 347 2.72 -10.60 14.99
CA GLU A 347 1.50 -9.85 15.31
C GLU A 347 1.62 -8.42 15.87
N TRP A 348 2.36 -7.46 15.31
CA TRP A 348 2.27 -6.06 15.80
C TRP A 348 2.37 -4.98 14.70
N TYR A 349 1.64 -3.90 14.94
CA TYR A 349 1.25 -2.82 14.02
C TYR A 349 2.42 -2.09 13.36
N ILE A 350 2.39 -1.98 12.03
CA ILE A 350 2.96 -0.84 11.29
C ILE A 350 2.00 -0.40 10.20
N VAL A 351 1.61 0.86 10.27
CA VAL A 351 0.86 1.57 9.25
C VAL A 351 1.83 2.05 8.17
N THR A 352 1.68 1.59 6.93
CA THR A 352 2.36 2.20 5.78
C THR A 352 1.36 2.56 4.70
N SER A 353 0.95 3.82 4.68
CA SER A 353 0.67 4.50 3.41
C SER A 353 1.71 5.60 3.27
N THR A 354 2.59 5.48 2.28
CA THR A 354 3.39 6.61 1.84
C THR A 354 3.58 6.49 0.34
N THR A 355 2.64 7.03 -0.41
CA THR A 355 2.84 7.37 -1.82
C THR A 355 3.87 8.48 -1.88
N PHE A 356 5.03 8.20 -2.47
CA PHE A 356 6.08 9.19 -2.67
C PHE A 356 5.58 10.28 -3.63
N THR A 357 5.46 11.51 -3.12
CA THR A 357 5.22 12.70 -3.94
C THR A 357 6.57 13.30 -4.34
N ALA A 358 6.90 13.27 -5.63
CA ALA A 358 8.01 14.03 -6.17
C ALA A 358 7.51 15.37 -6.72
N TYR A 359 7.97 16.47 -6.12
CA TYR A 359 7.91 17.79 -6.75
C TYR A 359 8.91 17.81 -7.91
N TYR A 360 8.42 18.04 -9.14
CA TYR A 360 9.25 18.46 -10.25
C TYR A 360 9.59 19.95 -10.10
N MET A 361 10.88 20.28 -10.02
CA MET A 361 11.42 21.58 -10.44
C MET A 361 12.65 21.34 -11.31
#